data_AF-A0A6M1RBL6-F1
#
_entry.id   AF-A0A6M1RBL6-F1
#
_cell.length_a   1.000
_cell.length_b   1.000
_cell.length_c   1.000
_cell.angle_alpha   90.00
_cell.angle_beta   90.00
_cell.angle_gamma   90.00
#
_symmetry.space_group_name_H-M   'P 1'
#
loop_
_entity.id
_entity.type
_entity.pdbx_description
1 polymer ?
#
loop_
_entity_poly.entity_id
_entity_poly.type
_entity_poly.pdbx_seq_one_letter_code
_entity_poly.pdbx_strand_id
1 'polypeptide(L)'
;MANKYQFFTIPNSKRQKFTYLDMASNTFLEEKDALLAQGYEVEDDSIYADSAQEAVEKYKSNYIYALEEYNTSSNPFYSLILIYKWLKGLFVKAK
;
A
#
# COMPACT_ATOMS: atom_id res chain seq x y z
N MET A 1 -12.71 3.98 -18.25
CA MET A 1 -12.26 2.59 -18.56
C MET A 1 -11.08 2.44 -17.65
N ALA A 2 -11.16 1.53 -16.67
CA ALA A 2 -10.09 1.41 -15.68
C ALA A 2 -8.84 0.85 -16.38
N ASN A 3 -7.75 1.62 -16.31
CA ASN A 3 -6.44 1.20 -16.76
C ASN A 3 -5.78 0.34 -15.68
N LYS A 4 -4.93 -0.58 -16.13
CA LYS A 4 -4.22 -1.50 -15.26
C LYS A 4 -2.80 -0.99 -15.07
N TYR A 5 -2.46 -0.64 -13.83
CA TYR A 5 -1.14 -0.14 -13.48
C TYR A 5 -0.36 -1.20 -12.72
N GLN A 6 0.86 -1.49 -13.16
CA GLN A 6 1.79 -2.36 -12.45
C GLN A 6 2.73 -1.50 -11.62
N PHE A 7 2.83 -1.81 -10.32
CA PHE A 7 3.74 -1.14 -9.41
C PHE A 7 5.04 -1.92 -9.26
N PHE A 8 6.12 -1.16 -9.11
CA PHE A 8 7.47 -1.65 -8.93
C PHE A 8 8.09 -0.97 -7.71
N THR A 9 8.78 -1.72 -6.86
CA THR A 9 9.42 -1.18 -5.67
C THR A 9 10.82 -1.73 -5.49
N ILE A 10 11.70 -0.96 -4.86
CA ILE A 10 13.04 -1.44 -4.51
C ILE A 10 12.93 -2.25 -3.21
N PRO A 11 13.47 -3.49 -3.16
CA PRO A 11 13.54 -4.27 -1.94
C PRO A 11 14.17 -3.46 -0.81
N ASN A 12 13.74 -3.70 0.42
CA ASN A 12 14.30 -3.04 1.61
C ASN A 12 14.07 -1.52 1.71
N SER A 13 13.37 -0.90 0.74
CA SER A 13 12.99 0.53 0.78
C SER A 13 11.71 0.80 1.58
N LYS A 14 11.06 -0.23 2.13
CA LYS A 14 9.73 -0.17 2.77
C LYS A 14 8.72 0.54 1.85
N ARG A 15 8.66 0.15 0.57
CA ARG A 15 7.77 0.74 -0.45
C ARG A 15 7.86 2.27 -0.60
N GLN A 16 8.89 2.94 -0.06
CA GLN A 16 9.08 4.39 -0.20
C GLN A 16 9.62 4.77 -1.57
N LYS A 17 10.43 3.88 -2.16
CA LYS A 17 10.93 4.01 -3.53
C LYS A 17 10.12 3.10 -4.41
N PHE A 18 9.14 3.68 -5.10
CA PHE A 18 8.27 2.97 -6.02
C PHE A 18 8.12 3.75 -7.32
N THR A 19 7.79 3.03 -8.37
CA THR A 19 7.36 3.57 -9.66
C THR A 19 6.18 2.74 -10.17
N TYR A 20 5.49 3.24 -11.19
CA TYR A 20 4.36 2.55 -11.80
C TYR A 20 4.49 2.62 -13.32
N LEU A 21 4.00 1.58 -13.99
CA LEU A 21 3.86 1.55 -15.44
C LEU A 21 2.42 1.25 -15.82
N ASP A 22 1.95 1.87 -16.89
CA ASP A 22 0.67 1.53 -17.51
C ASP A 22 0.84 0.26 -18.34
N MET A 23 0.09 -0.79 -18.02
CA MET A 23 0.13 -2.05 -18.74
C MET A 23 -0.48 -1.97 -20.14
N ALA A 24 -1.27 -0.93 -20.41
CA ALA A 24 -1.81 -0.67 -21.75
C ALA A 24 -0.82 0.08 -22.66
N SER A 25 0.32 0.56 -22.12
CA SER A 25 1.34 1.23 -22.92
C SER A 25 2.09 0.23 -23.81
N ASN A 26 2.36 0.62 -25.05
CA ASN A 26 3.16 -0.19 -25.99
C ASN A 26 4.63 -0.34 -25.55
N THR A 27 5.12 0.57 -24.69
CA THR A 27 6.48 0.56 -24.13
C THR A 27 6.59 -0.25 -22.84
N PHE A 28 5.47 -0.80 -22.35
CA PHE A 28 5.41 -1.47 -21.05
C PHE A 28 6.48 -2.56 -20.88
N LEU A 29 6.69 -3.40 -21.89
CA LEU A 29 7.64 -4.50 -21.80
C LEU A 29 9.09 -4.03 -21.71
N GLU A 30 9.46 -3.00 -22.48
CA GLU A 30 10.81 -2.42 -22.48
C GLU A 30 11.10 -1.71 -21.16
N GLU A 31 10.15 -0.89 -20.68
CA GLU A 31 10.28 -0.19 -19.41
C GLU A 31 10.32 -1.18 -18.23
N LYS A 32 9.49 -2.24 -18.26
CA LYS A 32 9.51 -3.30 -17.25
C LYS A 32 10.88 -3.97 -17.17
N ASP A 33 11.46 -4.33 -18.31
CA ASP A 33 12.77 -4.99 -18.34
C ASP A 33 13.87 -4.08 -17.78
N ALA A 34 13.84 -2.80 -18.16
CA ALA A 34 14.76 -1.78 -17.64
C ALA A 34 14.62 -1.59 -16.12
N LEU A 35 13.41 -1.64 -15.56
CA LEU A 35 13.19 -1.56 -14.12
C LEU A 35 13.69 -2.79 -13.38
N LEU A 36 13.43 -3.99 -13.91
CA LEU A 36 13.94 -5.24 -13.35
C LEU A 36 15.48 -5.27 -13.35
N ALA A 37 16.12 -4.81 -14.43
CA ALA A 37 17.57 -4.70 -14.53
C ALA A 37 18.18 -3.71 -13.52
N GLN A 38 17.42 -2.68 -13.11
CA GLN A 38 17.81 -1.71 -12.06
C GLN A 38 17.62 -2.27 -10.64
N GLY A 39 17.08 -3.48 -10.49
CA GLY A 39 16.81 -4.11 -9.19
C GLY A 39 15.49 -3.69 -8.57
N TYR A 40 14.54 -3.17 -9.36
CA TYR A 40 13.16 -3.06 -8.90
C TYR A 40 12.50 -4.44 -8.93
N GLU A 41 11.61 -4.68 -7.98
CA GLU A 41 10.76 -5.85 -7.90
C GLU A 41 9.32 -5.47 -8.22
N VAL A 42 8.60 -6.39 -8.88
CA VAL A 42 7.19 -6.23 -9.20
C VAL A 42 6.38 -6.46 -7.92
N GLU A 43 5.47 -5.53 -7.60
CA GLU A 43 4.48 -5.76 -6.55
C GLU A 43 3.40 -6.75 -7.02
N ASP A 44 3.06 -7.72 -6.18
CA ASP A 44 2.21 -8.88 -6.51
C ASP A 44 0.87 -8.49 -7.16
N ASP A 45 0.22 -7.43 -6.66
CA ASP A 45 -1.08 -6.99 -7.17
C ASP A 45 -0.97 -5.77 -8.08
N SER A 46 -1.54 -5.91 -9.28
CA SER A 46 -1.72 -4.79 -10.20
C SER A 46 -2.99 -4.00 -9.85
N ILE A 47 -2.90 -2.68 -9.92
CA ILE A 47 -3.95 -1.78 -9.45
C ILE A 47 -4.77 -1.28 -10.64
N TYR A 48 -6.10 -1.45 -10.55
CA TYR A 48 -7.05 -0.89 -11.50
C TYR A 48 -7.48 0.50 -11.07
N ALA A 49 -7.31 1.48 -11.96
CA ALA A 49 -7.68 2.88 -11.72
C ALA A 49 -8.02 3.59 -13.03
N ASP A 50 -8.89 4.59 -13.00
CA ASP A 50 -9.21 5.39 -14.18
C ASP A 50 -8.11 6.43 -14.48
N SER A 51 -7.19 6.67 -13.53
CA SER A 51 -6.02 7.53 -13.73
C SER A 51 -4.78 7.05 -12.97
N ALA A 52 -3.61 7.48 -13.43
CA ALA A 52 -2.34 7.22 -12.74
C ALA A 52 -2.33 7.80 -11.31
N GLN A 53 -2.97 8.95 -11.08
CA GLN A 53 -3.07 9.54 -9.75
C GLN A 53 -3.87 8.64 -8.80
N GLU A 54 -5.03 8.16 -9.24
CA GLU A 54 -5.87 7.26 -8.46
C GLU A 54 -5.15 5.91 -8.19
N ALA A 55 -4.36 5.41 -9.15
CA ALA A 55 -3.54 4.22 -8.95
C ALA A 55 -2.52 4.42 -7.83
N VAL A 56 -1.85 5.57 -7.80
CA VAL A 56 -0.86 5.93 -6.77
C VAL A 56 -1.54 6.10 -5.40
N GLU A 57 -2.74 6.68 -5.35
CA GLU A 57 -3.50 6.81 -4.10
C GLU A 57 -3.89 5.44 -3.53
N LYS A 58 -4.39 4.53 -4.38
CA LYS A 58 -4.69 3.14 -4.00
C LYS A 58 -3.44 2.40 -3.52
N TYR A 59 -2.31 2.57 -4.22
CA TYR A 59 -1.03 1.97 -3.83
C TYR A 59 -0.56 2.44 -2.45
N LYS A 60 -0.60 3.75 -2.20
CA LYS A 60 -0.23 4.33 -0.90
C LYS A 60 -1.19 3.90 0.20
N SER A 61 -2.50 3.86 -0.08
CA SER A 61 -3.52 3.45 0.89
C SER A 61 -3.34 1.99 1.32
N ASN A 62 -3.10 1.07 0.38
CA ASN A 62 -2.78 -0.33 0.69
C ASN A 62 -1.51 -0.45 1.53
N TYR A 63 -0.48 0.36 1.27
CA TYR A 63 0.74 0.36 2.06
C TYR A 63 0.53 0.89 3.50
N ILE A 64 -0.21 1.99 3.67
CA ILE A 64 -0.56 2.51 4.99
C ILE A 64 -1.34 1.46 5.77
N TYR A 65 -2.34 0.83 5.15
CA TYR A 65 -3.12 -0.23 5.76
C TYR A 65 -2.25 -1.42 6.21
N ALA A 66 -1.35 -1.91 5.34
CA ALA A 66 -0.42 -3.00 5.68
C ALA A 66 0.53 -2.63 6.84
N LEU A 67 1.01 -1.38 6.90
CA LEU A 67 1.80 -0.89 8.02
C LEU A 67 1.00 -0.76 9.32
N GLU A 68 -0.24 -0.27 9.24
CA GLU A 68 -1.12 -0.14 10.39
C GLU A 68 -1.49 -1.51 10.95
N GLU A 69 -1.82 -2.49 10.09
CA GLU A 69 -2.13 -3.86 10.51
C GLU A 69 -0.90 -4.54 11.14
N TYR A 70 0.29 -4.38 10.54
CA TYR A 70 1.55 -4.89 11.10
C TYR A 70 1.89 -4.26 12.46
N ASN A 71 1.77 -2.93 12.59
CA ASN A 71 1.98 -2.23 13.86
C ASN A 71 0.94 -2.63 14.93
N THR A 72 -0.31 -2.83 14.52
CA THR A 72 -1.40 -3.27 15.40
C THR A 72 -1.19 -4.71 15.87
N SER A 73 -0.67 -5.58 15.02
CA SER A 73 -0.43 -7.00 15.32
C SER A 73 0.77 -7.23 16.25
N SER A 74 1.79 -6.35 16.20
CA SER A 74 3.05 -6.56 16.94
C SER A 74 3.17 -5.86 18.29
N ASN A 75 2.23 -5.00 18.70
CA ASN A 75 2.46 -4.12 19.85
C ASN A 75 1.51 -4.38 21.04
N PRO A 76 1.98 -4.99 22.15
CA PRO A 76 1.16 -5.24 23.34
C PRO A 76 0.72 -3.95 24.05
N PHE A 77 1.26 -2.79 23.69
CA PHE A 77 0.77 -1.50 24.15
C PHE A 77 -0.49 -1.04 23.41
N TYR A 78 -0.69 -1.46 22.16
CA TYR A 78 -1.85 -1.05 21.36
C TYR A 78 -3.14 -1.74 21.86
N SER A 79 -3.05 -3.00 22.29
CA SER A 79 -4.12 -3.71 22.97
C SER A 79 -4.52 -3.01 24.29
N LEU A 80 -3.57 -2.45 25.04
CA LEU A 80 -3.86 -1.64 26.23
C LEU A 80 -4.60 -0.33 25.89
N ILE A 81 -4.24 0.33 24.77
CA ILE A 81 -4.95 1.51 24.28
C ILE A 81 -6.39 1.16 23.85
N LEU A 82 -6.59 0.01 23.18
CA LEU A 82 -7.91 -0.47 22.79
C LEU A 82 -8.79 -0.80 24.01
N ILE A 83 -8.22 -1.46 25.03
CA ILE A 83 -8.89 -1.72 26.31
C ILE A 83 -9.28 -0.42 27.01
N TYR A 84 -8.38 0.58 27.04
CA TYR A 84 -8.68 1.89 27.61
C TYR A 84 -9.81 2.61 26.85
N LYS A 85 -9.79 2.61 25.51
CA LYS A 85 -10.88 3.17 24.70
C LYS A 85 -12.21 2.48 24.98
N TRP A 86 -12.22 1.16 25.12
CA TRP A 86 -13.43 0.38 25.42
C TRP A 86 -14.00 0.72 26.81
N LEU A 87 -13.15 0.77 27.84
CA LEU A 87 -13.53 1.17 29.20
C LEU A 87 -14.11 2.59 29.25
N LYS A 88 -13.51 3.54 28.52
CA LYS A 88 -14.05 4.90 28.42
C LYS A 88 -15.41 4.95 27.72
N GLY A 89 -15.61 4.15 26.66
CA GLY A 89 -16.87 4.06 25.94
C GLY A 89 -18.03 3.55 26.80
N LEU A 90 -17.75 2.60 27.71
CA LEU A 90 -18.71 2.11 28.71
C LEU A 90 -19.14 3.19 29.70
N PHE A 91 -18.21 4.05 30.15
CA PHE A 91 -18.52 5.15 31.05
C PHE A 91 -19.34 6.27 30.39
N VAL A 92 -19.16 6.50 29.09
CA VAL A 92 -19.96 7.50 28.34
C VAL A 92 -21.38 7.02 28.07
N LYS A 93 -21.61 5.70 27.97
CA LYS A 93 -22.94 5.11 27.74
C LYS A 93 -23.77 4.92 29.02
N ALA A 94 -23.19 5.14 30.19
CA ALA A 94 -23.80 4.93 31.51
C ALA A 94 -24.29 6.24 32.18
N LYS A 95 -24.41 7.33 31.41
CA LYS A 95 -25.01 8.60 31.83
C LYS A 95 -26.13 8.96 30.87
#